data_AF-A0A430UG28-F1
#
_entry.id   AF-A0A430UG28-F1
#
_cell.length_a   1.000
_cell.length_b   1.000
_cell.length_c   1.000
_cell.angle_alpha   90.00
_cell.angle_beta   90.00
_cell.angle_gamma   90.00
#
_symmetry.space_group_name_H-M   'P 1'
#
loop_
_entity.id
_entity.type
_entity.pdbx_description
1 polymer ?
#
loop_
_entity_poly.entity_id
_entity_poly.type
_entity_poly.pdbx_seq_one_letter_code
_entity_poly.pdbx_strand_id
1 'polypeptide(L)'
;LVVERLDLRSPELSRRMNRLLSNFGRRYLKEKLARLGELYGIKVVEVNPAYSSQACSRCGYVDPRNRRDTQTFVCQACGHRGNAQVNAARN
;
A
#
# COMPACT_ATOMS: atom_id res chain seq x y z
N LEU A 1 9.45 -10.61 -0.08
CA LEU A 1 9.00 -9.32 0.48
C LEU A 1 8.09 -8.67 -0.55
N VAL A 2 6.82 -8.47 -0.22
CA VAL A 2 5.88 -7.77 -1.11
C VAL A 2 5.91 -6.30 -0.73
N VAL A 3 6.19 -5.42 -1.70
CA VAL A 3 6.24 -3.98 -1.47
C VAL A 3 5.31 -3.33 -2.49
N GLU A 4 4.38 -2.53 -2.01
CA GLU A 4 3.51 -1.75 -2.87
C GLU A 4 4.32 -0.70 -3.65
N ARG A 5 4.03 -0.57 -4.96
CA ARG A 5 4.57 0.55 -5.75
C ARG A 5 3.84 1.85 -5.40
N LEU A 6 4.26 2.48 -4.31
CA LEU A 6 3.86 3.85 -3.98
C LEU A 6 4.50 4.83 -4.97
N ASP A 7 3.87 5.01 -6.13
CA ASP A 7 4.11 6.18 -6.98
C ASP A 7 3.18 7.32 -6.57
N LEU A 8 3.62 8.06 -5.56
CA LEU A 8 2.91 9.21 -5.01
C LEU A 8 3.07 10.47 -5.88
N ARG A 9 3.64 10.37 -7.09
CA ARG A 9 3.75 11.49 -8.01
C ARG A 9 2.38 11.71 -8.66
N SER A 10 1.68 12.77 -8.24
CA SER A 10 0.47 13.23 -8.92
C SER A 10 0.61 14.71 -9.26
N PRO A 11 0.24 15.12 -10.49
CA PRO A 11 0.25 16.53 -10.91
C PRO A 11 -0.75 17.38 -10.11
N GLU A 12 -1.70 16.75 -9.41
CA GLU A 12 -2.73 17.40 -8.60
C GLU A 12 -2.25 17.75 -7.17
N LEU A 13 -1.06 17.29 -6.77
CA LEU A 13 -0.53 17.51 -5.43
C LEU A 13 0.09 18.91 -5.27
N SER A 14 -0.09 19.50 -4.08
CA SER A 14 0.47 20.81 -3.78
C SER A 14 2.01 20.83 -3.86
N ARG A 15 2.60 21.98 -4.22
CA ARG A 15 4.06 22.16 -4.30
C ARG A 15 4.80 21.72 -3.03
N ARG A 16 4.20 21.96 -1.85
CA ARG A 16 4.75 21.52 -0.56
C ARG A 16 4.73 20.00 -0.41
N MET A 17 3.63 19.34 -0.82
CA MET A 17 3.53 17.88 -0.79
C MET A 17 4.51 17.25 -1.77
N ASN A 18 4.62 17.77 -2.99
CA ASN A 18 5.60 17.31 -3.98
C ASN A 18 7.04 17.43 -3.46
N ARG A 19 7.38 18.50 -2.72
CA ARG A 19 8.69 18.65 -2.06
C ARG A 19 8.92 17.63 -0.95
N LEU A 20 7.91 17.33 -0.15
CA LEU A 20 8.01 16.31 0.90
C LEU A 20 8.17 14.93 0.28
N LEU A 21 7.45 14.63 -0.80
CA LEU A 21 7.54 13.36 -1.53
C LEU A 21 8.84 13.21 -2.31
N SER A 22 9.41 14.30 -2.83
CA SER A 22 10.73 14.29 -3.46
C SER A 22 11.85 14.09 -2.43
N ASN A 23 11.68 14.67 -1.24
CA ASN A 23 12.64 14.53 -0.13
C ASN A 23 12.49 13.21 0.62
N PHE A 24 11.30 12.61 0.60
CA PHE A 24 11.08 11.26 1.11
C PHE A 24 12.03 10.36 0.32
N GLY A 25 12.96 9.72 1.03
CA GLY A 25 14.15 9.05 0.49
C GLY A 25 13.82 7.81 -0.35
N ARG A 26 13.06 7.97 -1.41
CA ARG A 26 12.54 6.93 -2.30
C ARG A 26 13.67 6.20 -3.01
N ARG A 27 14.71 6.95 -3.39
CA ARG A 27 15.96 6.39 -3.92
C ARG A 27 16.66 5.52 -2.88
N TYR A 28 16.87 6.05 -1.68
CA TYR A 28 17.49 5.31 -0.58
C TYR A 28 16.70 4.04 -0.20
N LEU A 29 15.37 4.13 -0.17
CA LEU A 29 14.49 2.99 0.12
C LEU A 29 14.62 1.90 -0.96
N LYS A 30 14.62 2.28 -2.24
CA LYS A 30 14.83 1.34 -3.35
C LYS A 30 16.20 0.67 -3.28
N GLU A 31 17.26 1.46 -3.09
CA GLU A 31 18.64 0.96 -3.00
C GLU A 31 18.81 0.01 -1.80
N LYS A 32 18.22 0.35 -0.64
CA LYS A 32 18.25 -0.50 0.55
C LYS A 32 17.48 -1.81 0.36
N LEU A 33 16.30 -1.76 -0.26
CA LEU A 33 15.52 -2.96 -0.56
C LEU A 33 16.22 -3.87 -1.57
N ALA A 34 16.84 -3.30 -2.61
CA ALA A 34 17.64 -4.07 -3.57
C ALA A 34 18.84 -4.75 -2.89
N ARG A 35 19.59 -4.01 -2.06
CA ARG A 35 20.71 -4.53 -1.28
C ARG A 35 20.30 -5.66 -0.33
N LEU A 36 19.15 -5.52 0.34
CA LEU A 36 18.61 -6.58 1.21
C LEU A 36 18.16 -7.81 0.40
N GLY A 37 17.65 -7.59 -0.82
CA GLY A 37 17.35 -8.67 -1.76
C GLY A 37 18.59 -9.46 -2.15
N GLU A 38 19.69 -8.78 -2.49
CA GLU A 38 20.97 -9.41 -2.85
C GLU A 38 21.61 -10.14 -1.66
N LEU A 39 21.64 -9.52 -0.48
CA LEU A 39 22.32 -10.07 0.70
C LEU A 39 21.62 -11.30 1.28
N TYR A 40 20.28 -11.35 1.21
CA TYR A 40 19.48 -12.37 1.89
C TYR A 40 18.65 -13.23 0.94
N GLY A 41 18.83 -13.09 -0.37
CA GLY A 41 18.04 -13.82 -1.38
C GLY A 41 16.55 -13.47 -1.36
N ILE A 42 16.19 -12.31 -0.80
CA ILE A 42 14.79 -11.91 -0.62
C ILE A 42 14.25 -11.41 -1.96
N LYS A 43 13.35 -12.18 -2.58
CA LYS A 43 12.62 -11.72 -3.76
C LYS A 43 11.69 -10.55 -3.37
N VAL A 44 11.99 -9.36 -3.87
CA VAL A 44 11.14 -8.17 -3.74
C VAL A 44 10.18 -8.15 -4.92
N VAL A 45 8.88 -8.27 -4.66
CA VAL A 45 7.84 -8.22 -5.70
C VAL A 45 7.08 -6.92 -5.53
N GLU A 46 7.15 -6.09 -6.57
CA GLU A 46 6.43 -4.82 -6.65
C GLU A 46 4.98 -5.09 -7.11
N VAL A 47 4.00 -4.80 -6.25
CA VAL A 47 2.57 -4.99 -6.57
C VAL A 47 1.90 -3.63 -6.77
N ASN A 48 0.95 -3.56 -7.70
CA ASN A 48 0.18 -2.34 -7.96
C ASN A 48 -0.71 -2.04 -6.71
N PRO A 49 -0.55 -0.89 -6.03
CA PRO A 49 -1.35 -0.56 -4.85
C PRO A 49 -2.81 -0.21 -5.17
N ALA A 50 -3.17 -0.17 -6.45
CA ALA A 50 -4.52 0.19 -6.87
C ALA A 50 -5.54 -0.77 -6.21
N TYR A 51 -6.38 -0.19 -5.36
CA TYR A 51 -7.53 -0.84 -4.71
C TYR A 51 -7.22 -1.92 -3.64
N SER A 52 -5.95 -2.21 -3.31
CA SER A 52 -5.56 -3.16 -2.24
C SER A 52 -6.15 -2.77 -0.88
N SER A 53 -6.26 -1.46 -0.63
CA SER A 53 -6.81 -0.93 0.61
C SER A 53 -8.35 -0.95 0.69
N GLN A 54 -9.03 -1.30 -0.41
CA GLN A 54 -10.49 -1.42 -0.51
C GLN A 54 -10.94 -2.88 -0.73
N ALA A 55 -10.02 -3.76 -1.14
CA ALA A 55 -10.26 -5.18 -1.28
C ALA A 55 -10.42 -5.86 0.07
N CYS A 56 -11.33 -6.83 0.18
CA CYS A 56 -11.45 -7.66 1.37
C CYS A 56 -10.45 -8.82 1.31
N SER A 57 -9.57 -8.94 2.30
CA SER A 57 -8.62 -10.06 2.42
C SER A 57 -9.27 -11.44 2.60
N ARG A 58 -10.57 -11.49 2.94
CA ARG A 58 -11.31 -12.73 3.14
C ARG A 58 -12.02 -13.23 1.87
N CYS A 59 -12.55 -12.32 1.05
CA CYS A 59 -13.40 -12.70 -0.09
C CYS A 59 -13.03 -12.02 -1.42
N GLY A 60 -12.03 -11.13 -1.43
CA GLY A 60 -11.59 -10.40 -2.62
C GLY A 60 -12.52 -9.29 -3.09
N TYR A 61 -13.68 -9.08 -2.46
CA TYR A 61 -14.62 -8.01 -2.85
C TYR A 61 -13.99 -6.63 -2.66
N VAL A 62 -14.04 -5.80 -3.70
CA VAL A 62 -13.47 -4.45 -3.74
C VAL A 62 -14.61 -3.44 -3.77
N ASP A 63 -14.66 -2.55 -2.79
CA ASP A 63 -15.65 -1.49 -2.73
C ASP A 63 -15.10 -0.30 -1.93
N PRO A 64 -15.26 0.96 -2.40
CA PRO A 64 -14.83 2.15 -1.68
C PRO A 64 -15.41 2.25 -0.26
N ARG A 65 -16.61 1.69 -0.04
CA ARG A 65 -17.29 1.70 1.26
C ARG A 65 -16.75 0.65 2.23
N ASN A 66 -15.88 -0.25 1.77
CA ASN A 66 -15.27 -1.26 2.63
C ASN A 66 -14.33 -0.63 3.67
N ARG A 67 -13.68 0.50 3.32
CA ARG A 67 -12.79 1.24 4.21
C ARG A 67 -13.41 2.58 4.56
N ARG A 68 -13.88 2.72 5.81
CA ARG A 68 -14.47 3.99 6.29
C ARG A 68 -13.41 4.99 6.73
N ASP A 69 -12.35 4.51 7.37
CA ASP A 69 -11.25 5.33 7.87
C ASP A 69 -9.93 4.52 7.89
N THR A 70 -8.87 5.06 8.48
CA THR A 70 -7.55 4.41 8.54
C THR A 70 -7.51 3.21 9.48
N GLN A 71 -8.46 3.08 10.40
CA GLN A 71 -8.55 2.01 11.40
C GLN A 71 -9.71 1.07 11.16
N THR A 72 -10.77 1.44 10.44
CA THR A 72 -12.00 0.67 10.34
C THR A 72 -12.23 0.11 8.94
N PHE A 73 -12.30 -1.22 8.84
CA PHE A 73 -12.68 -1.94 7.64
C PHE A 73 -13.92 -2.80 7.89
N VAL A 74 -14.91 -2.70 7.00
CA VAL A 74 -16.13 -3.51 7.00
C VAL A 74 -16.49 -3.89 5.56
N CYS A 75 -16.27 -5.15 5.19
CA CYS A 75 -16.63 -5.64 3.87
C CYS A 75 -18.14 -5.65 3.67
N GLN A 76 -18.63 -5.00 2.61
CA GLN A 76 -20.06 -4.96 2.29
C GLN A 76 -20.62 -6.28 1.74
N ALA A 77 -19.75 -7.18 1.24
CA ALA A 77 -20.18 -8.47 0.70
C ALA A 77 -20.22 -9.59 1.76
N CYS A 78 -19.16 -9.77 2.55
CA CYS A 78 -19.04 -10.88 3.50
C CYS A 78 -19.15 -10.47 4.97
N GLY A 79 -19.32 -9.17 5.26
CA GLY A 79 -19.42 -8.66 6.63
C GLY A 79 -18.13 -8.71 7.44
N HIS A 80 -16.98 -9.04 6.84
CA HIS A 80 -15.69 -9.07 7.55
C HIS A 80 -15.36 -7.70 8.14
N ARG A 81 -15.04 -7.69 9.44
CA ARG A 81 -14.67 -6.49 10.20
C ARG A 81 -13.26 -6.62 10.75
N GLY A 82 -12.50 -5.53 10.70
CA GLY A 82 -11.16 -5.51 11.24
C GLY A 82 -10.47 -4.18 11.06
N ASN A 83 -9.18 -4.15 11.40
CA ASN A 83 -8.37 -2.96 11.18
C ASN A 83 -8.05 -2.78 9.69
N ALA A 84 -8.23 -1.58 9.14
CA ALA A 84 -8.01 -1.33 7.71
C ALA A 84 -6.56 -1.53 7.28
N GLN A 85 -5.57 -1.22 8.14
CA GLN A 85 -4.16 -1.49 7.86
C GLN A 85 -3.85 -2.99 7.92
N VAL A 86 -4.46 -3.73 8.85
CA VAL A 86 -4.29 -5.19 8.95
C VAL A 86 -4.91 -5.89 7.74
N ASN A 87 -6.09 -5.45 7.28
CA ASN A 87 -6.70 -5.98 6.07
C ASN A 87 -5.84 -5.68 4.84
N ALA A 88 -5.33 -4.44 4.71
CA ALA A 88 -4.44 -4.07 3.61
C ALA A 88 -3.12 -4.86 3.62
N ALA A 89 -2.56 -5.17 4.80
CA ALA A 89 -1.36 -5.99 4.92
C ALA A 89 -1.58 -7.48 4.60
N ARG A 90 -2.83 -7.94 4.60
CA ARG A 90 -3.22 -9.32 4.26
C ARG A 90 -3.63 -9.48 2.79
N ASN A 91 -3.91 -8.39 2.09
CA ASN A 91 -4.09 -8.37 0.63
C ASN A 91 -2.74 -8.29 -0.07
#